data_AF-A0A7R9JVK6-F1
#
_entry.id   AF-A0A7R9JVK6-F1
#
_cell.length_a   1.000
_cell.length_b   1.000
_cell.length_c   1.000
_cell.angle_alpha   90.00
_cell.angle_beta   90.00
_cell.angle_gamma   90.00
#
_symmetry.space_group_name_H-M   'P 1'
#
loop_
_entity.id
_entity.type
_entity.pdbx_description
1 polymer ?
#
loop_
_entity_poly.entity_id
_entity_poly.type
_entity_poly.pdbx_seq_one_letter_code
_entity_poly.pdbx_strand_id
1 'polypeptide(L)'
;MNKPQPSEFQGMNTTDRGAPRLTYFSKIMIQILDPEIYYDQGLNNDDLEMILCVHGYRQNGNVFKSKLGGFRKSLKKYAEFVFFDAPHTICHQDNSEVSEADTPEQYGWWFSEEDRTFMSKKPSDTCIGFEESLARVEDLCEKEGPFDGLLGFSQGAAFVGLLCQLQEMKCKFLFSLTLTHVCIISTF
;
A
#
# COMPACT_ATOMS: atom_id res chain seq x y z
N MET A 1 -17.36 -29.15 -57.46
CA MET A 1 -17.19 -29.04 -55.99
C MET A 1 -16.97 -27.57 -55.67
N ASN A 2 -18.02 -26.88 -55.25
CA ASN A 2 -18.01 -25.44 -54.97
C ASN A 2 -17.58 -25.21 -53.51
N LYS A 3 -16.54 -24.40 -53.30
CA LYS A 3 -16.11 -23.93 -51.97
C LYS A 3 -17.14 -22.93 -51.43
N PRO A 4 -17.46 -22.95 -50.13
CA PRO A 4 -18.36 -21.96 -49.54
C PRO A 4 -17.69 -20.58 -49.44
N GLN A 5 -18.48 -19.55 -49.71
CA GLN A 5 -18.16 -18.13 -49.51
C GLN A 5 -18.13 -17.79 -48.00
N PRO A 6 -17.23 -16.92 -47.52
CA PRO A 6 -17.20 -16.50 -46.13
C PRO A 6 -18.38 -15.56 -45.83
N SER A 7 -19.25 -15.97 -44.90
CA SER A 7 -20.34 -15.16 -44.37
C SER A 7 -19.82 -13.99 -43.54
N GLU A 8 -20.41 -12.83 -43.79
CA GLU A 8 -20.27 -11.57 -43.09
C GLU A 8 -20.36 -11.75 -41.56
N PHE A 9 -19.25 -11.54 -40.85
CA PHE A 9 -19.28 -11.10 -39.45
C PHE A 9 -18.75 -9.68 -39.42
N GLN A 10 -19.69 -8.76 -39.40
CA GLN A 10 -19.53 -7.33 -39.35
C GLN A 10 -18.89 -6.94 -37.99
N GLY A 11 -17.88 -6.08 -38.08
CA GLY A 11 -17.07 -5.45 -37.04
C GLY A 11 -17.46 -5.66 -35.57
N MET A 12 -16.55 -6.32 -34.84
CA MET A 12 -16.30 -5.98 -33.44
C MET A 12 -14.84 -5.50 -33.37
N ASN A 13 -14.67 -4.17 -33.33
CA ASN A 13 -13.38 -3.54 -33.05
C ASN A 13 -12.84 -4.10 -31.74
N THR A 14 -11.74 -4.85 -31.79
CA THR A 14 -11.02 -5.36 -30.62
C THR A 14 -10.10 -4.32 -30.00
N THR A 15 -10.30 -3.03 -30.30
CA THR A 15 -9.52 -1.91 -29.80
C THR A 15 -10.29 -1.15 -28.72
N ASP A 16 -10.64 -1.80 -27.60
CA ASP A 16 -10.98 -1.07 -26.37
C ASP A 16 -10.82 -1.91 -25.10
N ARG A 17 -9.72 -2.66 -25.01
CA ARG A 17 -9.16 -3.02 -23.71
C ARG A 17 -7.80 -2.37 -23.64
N GLY A 18 -7.79 -1.10 -23.23
CA GLY A 18 -6.56 -0.36 -22.98
C GLY A 18 -5.61 -1.24 -22.17
N ALA A 19 -4.49 -1.61 -22.78
CA ALA A 19 -3.42 -2.28 -22.06
C ALA A 19 -3.08 -1.42 -20.82
N PRO A 20 -2.84 -2.02 -19.64
CA PRO A 20 -2.53 -1.26 -18.44
C PRO A 20 -1.33 -0.36 -18.73
N ARG A 21 -1.56 0.96 -18.66
CA ARG A 21 -0.51 1.95 -18.89
C ARG A 21 0.44 1.84 -17.70
N LEU A 22 1.64 1.30 -17.92
CA LEU A 22 2.68 1.24 -16.88
C LEU A 22 2.93 2.66 -16.37
N THR A 23 2.63 2.86 -15.09
CA THR A 23 2.91 4.09 -14.33
C THR A 23 4.40 4.37 -14.19
N TYR A 24 4.73 5.58 -13.74
CA TYR A 24 6.11 6.05 -13.71
C TYR A 24 6.94 5.23 -12.71
N PHE A 25 6.38 4.97 -11.53
CA PHE A 25 7.02 4.16 -10.51
C PHE A 25 7.23 2.71 -10.94
N SER A 26 6.34 2.14 -11.76
CA SER A 26 6.55 0.78 -12.33
C SER A 26 7.78 0.75 -13.21
N LYS A 27 7.98 1.80 -14.01
CA LYS A 27 9.16 1.91 -14.88
C LYS A 27 10.44 2.07 -14.05
N ILE A 28 10.39 2.83 -12.95
CA ILE A 28 11.55 2.96 -12.04
C ILE A 28 11.82 1.66 -11.28
N MET A 29 10.81 1.00 -10.72
CA MET A 29 10.99 -0.25 -9.99
C MET A 29 11.52 -1.35 -10.90
N ILE A 30 11.01 -1.45 -12.14
CA ILE A 30 11.57 -2.31 -13.18
C ILE A 30 13.01 -1.90 -13.49
N GLN A 31 13.34 -0.60 -13.58
CA GLN A 31 14.71 -0.14 -13.82
C GLN A 31 15.68 -0.39 -12.64
N ILE A 32 15.19 -0.40 -11.40
CA ILE A 32 15.97 -0.74 -10.20
C ILE A 32 16.20 -2.25 -10.11
N LEU A 33 15.19 -3.06 -10.46
CA LEU A 33 15.23 -4.52 -10.36
C LEU A 33 15.86 -5.20 -11.58
N ASP A 34 15.75 -4.59 -12.75
CA ASP A 34 16.29 -5.07 -14.02
C ASP A 34 16.78 -3.88 -14.90
N PRO A 35 18.01 -3.39 -14.66
CA PRO A 35 18.53 -2.20 -15.33
C PRO A 35 18.75 -2.36 -16.84
N GLU A 36 18.71 -3.58 -17.39
CA GLU A 36 18.92 -3.84 -18.83
C GLU A 36 17.63 -3.75 -19.67
N ILE A 37 16.44 -3.81 -19.07
CA ILE A 37 15.17 -3.89 -19.82
C ILE A 37 14.58 -2.53 -20.22
N TYR A 38 14.96 -1.42 -19.56
CA TYR A 38 14.35 -0.11 -19.82
C TYR A 38 15.37 0.94 -20.26
N TYR A 39 15.67 0.93 -21.56
CA TYR A 39 16.25 2.08 -22.25
C TYR A 39 15.17 2.75 -23.10
N ASP A 40 15.03 4.06 -22.88
CA ASP A 40 14.38 5.04 -23.75
C ASP A 40 12.85 4.97 -23.91
N GLN A 41 12.14 5.69 -23.03
CA GLN A 41 11.16 6.70 -23.46
C GLN A 41 11.14 7.82 -22.43
N GLY A 42 11.56 9.02 -22.83
CA GLY A 42 11.58 10.24 -22.02
C GLY A 42 10.31 10.41 -21.20
N LEU A 43 10.48 10.47 -19.88
CA LEU A 43 9.43 10.45 -18.90
C LEU A 43 9.20 11.90 -18.39
N ASN A 44 8.26 12.62 -19.01
CA ASN A 44 7.83 13.95 -18.56
C ASN A 44 6.45 13.85 -17.90
N ASN A 45 6.42 14.04 -16.59
CA ASN A 45 5.23 14.46 -15.85
C ASN A 45 5.72 15.25 -14.63
N ASP A 46 5.22 16.47 -14.44
CA ASP A 46 5.64 17.36 -13.34
C ASP A 46 4.99 16.99 -11.98
N ASP A 47 4.06 16.03 -11.98
CA ASP A 47 3.32 15.58 -10.79
C ASP A 47 4.02 14.38 -10.13
N LEU A 48 4.26 14.46 -8.82
CA LEU A 48 4.81 13.38 -7.99
C LEU A 48 3.71 12.36 -7.66
N GLU A 49 4.03 11.07 -7.67
CA GLU A 49 3.12 10.03 -7.20
C GLU A 49 2.96 10.08 -5.67
N MET A 50 1.72 10.15 -5.18
CA MET A 50 1.39 10.20 -3.76
C MET A 50 1.27 8.78 -3.18
N ILE A 51 2.23 8.39 -2.34
CA ILE A 51 2.32 7.03 -1.78
C ILE A 51 1.96 7.03 -0.28
N LEU A 52 0.87 6.36 0.06
CA LEU A 52 0.42 6.17 1.44
C LEU A 52 1.25 5.07 2.12
N CYS A 53 1.92 5.40 3.23
CA CYS A 53 2.87 4.53 3.91
C CYS A 53 2.31 3.97 5.23
N VAL A 54 2.12 2.66 5.27
CA VAL A 54 1.46 1.89 6.34
C VAL A 54 2.50 1.15 7.18
N HIS A 55 2.74 1.63 8.42
CA HIS A 55 3.77 1.09 9.30
C HIS A 55 3.43 -0.28 9.90
N GLY A 56 4.42 -0.99 10.47
CA GLY A 56 4.19 -2.26 11.16
C GLY A 56 3.73 -2.12 12.62
N TYR A 57 3.38 -3.24 13.24
CA TYR A 57 2.99 -3.32 14.65
C TYR A 57 4.09 -2.78 15.58
N ARG A 58 3.69 -2.08 16.66
CA ARG A 58 4.59 -1.39 17.61
C ARG A 58 5.49 -0.34 16.95
N GLN A 59 4.98 0.33 15.92
CA GLN A 59 5.64 1.47 15.29
C GLN A 59 4.68 2.65 15.19
N ASN A 60 5.19 3.76 14.66
CA ASN A 60 4.41 4.93 14.27
C ASN A 60 4.94 5.44 12.92
N GLY A 61 4.24 6.39 12.32
CA GLY A 61 4.56 7.01 11.03
C GLY A 61 5.94 7.64 11.01
N ASN A 62 6.38 8.30 12.09
CA ASN A 62 7.69 8.95 12.19
C ASN A 62 8.84 7.92 12.21
N VAL A 63 8.68 6.84 12.96
CA VAL A 63 9.64 5.72 12.99
C VAL A 63 9.73 5.08 11.61
N PHE A 64 8.59 4.88 10.93
CA PHE A 64 8.57 4.28 9.60
C PHE A 64 9.21 5.20 8.54
N LYS A 65 8.90 6.50 8.59
CA LYS A 65 9.51 7.53 7.74
C LYS A 65 11.03 7.55 7.88
N SER A 66 11.52 7.44 9.11
CA SER A 66 12.95 7.40 9.41
C SER A 66 13.62 6.15 8.83
N LYS A 67 12.99 4.97 8.99
CA LYS A 67 13.48 3.70 8.41
C LYS A 67 13.54 3.73 6.88
N LEU A 68 12.65 4.48 6.23
CA LEU A 68 12.63 4.64 4.77
C LEU A 68 13.46 5.83 4.26
N GLY A 69 14.29 6.48 5.10
CA GLY A 69 15.00 7.71 4.73
C GLY A 69 15.83 7.60 3.44
N GLY A 70 16.60 6.52 3.28
CA GLY A 70 17.38 6.28 2.07
C GLY A 70 16.51 6.03 0.83
N PHE A 71 15.48 5.18 0.98
CA PHE A 71 14.53 4.85 -0.07
C PHE A 71 13.77 6.09 -0.58
N ARG A 72 13.22 6.89 0.34
CA ARG A 72 12.57 8.18 0.07
C ARG A 72 13.51 9.13 -0.67
N LYS A 73 14.77 9.23 -0.24
CA LYS A 73 15.75 10.12 -0.86
C LYS A 73 16.04 9.75 -2.32
N SER A 74 16.09 8.46 -2.63
CA SER A 74 16.27 7.95 -4.00
C SER A 74 15.08 8.24 -4.91
N LEU A 75 13.87 8.30 -4.34
CA LEU A 75 12.62 8.44 -5.09
C LEU A 75 11.98 9.84 -5.02
N LYS A 76 12.64 10.81 -4.36
CA LYS A 76 12.12 12.17 -4.14
C LYS A 76 11.72 12.95 -5.40
N LYS A 77 12.21 12.55 -6.57
CA LYS A 77 11.88 13.17 -7.86
C LYS A 77 10.62 12.58 -8.50
N TYR A 78 10.10 11.51 -7.93
CA TYR A 78 9.08 10.66 -8.56
C TYR A 78 7.88 10.44 -7.65
N ALA A 79 8.10 10.42 -6.34
CA ALA A 79 7.04 10.14 -5.37
C ALA A 79 7.16 11.00 -4.12
N GLU A 80 6.00 11.42 -3.63
CA GLU A 80 5.78 11.92 -2.28
C GLU A 80 5.28 10.78 -1.39
N PHE A 81 5.82 10.70 -0.17
CA PHE A 81 5.48 9.62 0.76
C PHE A 81 4.78 10.19 1.99
N VAL A 82 3.52 9.81 2.17
CA VAL A 82 2.63 10.26 3.25
C VAL A 82 2.61 9.21 4.35
N PHE A 83 2.94 9.62 5.58
CA PHE A 83 3.03 8.74 6.75
C PHE A 83 1.98 9.13 7.78
N PHE A 84 1.39 8.14 8.42
CA PHE A 84 0.33 8.32 9.40
C PHE A 84 0.41 7.22 10.45
N ASP A 85 -0.18 7.50 11.60
CA ASP A 85 -0.27 6.54 12.71
C ASP A 85 -1.55 5.71 12.58
N ALA A 86 -1.44 4.42 12.89
CA ALA A 86 -2.58 3.53 13.06
C ALA A 86 -3.42 3.98 14.28
N PRO A 87 -4.73 3.65 14.33
CA PRO A 87 -5.62 4.22 15.34
C PRO A 87 -5.46 3.60 16.74
N HIS A 88 -4.79 2.45 16.86
CA HIS A 88 -4.71 1.74 18.14
C HIS A 88 -3.36 1.94 18.82
N THR A 89 -3.35 2.70 19.91
CA THR A 89 -2.19 2.82 20.79
C THR A 89 -1.92 1.49 21.50
N ILE A 90 -0.64 1.14 21.64
CA ILE A 90 -0.16 -0.07 22.32
C ILE A 90 0.53 0.35 23.60
N CYS A 91 0.01 -0.12 24.75
CA CYS A 91 0.65 0.12 26.03
C CYS A 91 2.00 -0.60 26.13
N HIS A 92 2.98 0.07 26.74
CA HIS A 92 4.24 -0.55 27.12
C HIS A 92 3.95 -1.52 28.29
N GLN A 93 4.22 -2.81 28.11
CA GLN A 93 4.04 -3.82 29.17
C GLN A 93 5.26 -3.96 30.08
N ASP A 94 6.28 -3.10 29.95
CA ASP A 94 7.50 -3.24 30.73
C ASP A 94 7.53 -2.33 31.96
N ASN A 95 7.66 -2.96 33.14
CA ASN A 95 8.07 -2.39 34.42
C ASN A 95 9.51 -1.81 34.40
N SER A 96 10.00 -1.34 33.25
CA SER A 96 11.30 -0.69 33.15
C SER A 96 11.15 0.77 33.57
N GLU A 97 11.93 1.22 34.54
CA GLU A 97 12.01 2.61 35.05
C GLU A 97 12.50 3.64 34.01
N VAL A 98 12.28 3.38 32.73
CA VAL A 98 12.51 4.33 31.64
C VAL A 98 11.32 5.28 31.65
N SER A 99 11.60 6.58 31.71
CA SER A 99 10.53 7.58 31.75
C SER A 99 9.65 7.42 30.50
N GLU A 100 8.32 7.35 30.69
CA GLU A 100 7.34 7.30 29.59
C GLU A 100 7.52 8.45 28.59
N ALA A 101 8.19 9.53 28.99
CA ALA A 101 8.48 10.69 28.17
C ALA A 101 9.51 10.44 27.06
N ASP A 102 10.37 9.41 27.17
CA ASP A 102 11.47 9.17 26.22
C ASP A 102 11.17 8.06 25.19
N THR A 103 10.09 7.28 25.36
CA THR A 103 9.72 6.22 24.44
C THR A 103 8.69 6.71 23.41
N PRO A 104 8.96 6.60 22.09
CA PRO A 104 7.98 6.95 21.09
C PRO A 104 6.70 6.11 21.23
N GLU A 105 5.54 6.75 21.12
CA GLU A 105 4.25 6.07 21.12
C GLU A 105 4.21 4.99 20.03
N GLN A 106 3.58 3.86 20.37
CA GLN A 106 3.52 2.67 19.54
C GLN A 106 2.08 2.39 19.13
N TYR A 107 1.89 2.01 17.87
CA TYR A 107 0.57 1.78 17.29
C TYR A 107 0.47 0.45 16.55
N GLY A 108 -0.76 -0.03 16.37
CA GLY A 108 -1.12 -1.22 15.61
C GLY A 108 -2.40 -1.03 14.80
N TRP A 109 -2.56 -1.86 13.75
CA TRP A 109 -3.73 -1.82 12.86
C TRP A 109 -4.88 -2.71 13.34
N TRP A 110 -4.55 -3.87 13.89
CA TRP A 110 -5.53 -4.72 14.56
C TRP A 110 -4.80 -5.57 15.59
N PHE A 111 -5.58 -6.21 16.46
CA PHE A 111 -5.10 -7.18 17.41
C PHE A 111 -5.62 -8.57 17.04
N SER A 112 -4.76 -9.57 17.16
CA SER A 112 -5.07 -10.98 16.86
C SER A 112 -5.40 -11.78 18.13
N GLU A 113 -5.44 -11.13 19.29
CA GLU A 113 -5.63 -11.78 20.59
C GLU A 113 -6.58 -10.94 21.46
N GLU A 114 -7.30 -11.60 22.38
CA GLU A 114 -8.28 -10.96 23.27
C GLU A 114 -7.66 -9.91 24.19
N ASP A 115 -6.39 -10.08 24.55
CA ASP A 115 -5.62 -9.15 25.38
C ASP A 115 -5.12 -7.90 24.61
N ARG A 116 -5.62 -7.70 23.39
CA ARG A 116 -5.22 -6.63 22.48
C ARG A 116 -3.72 -6.67 22.16
N THR A 117 -3.19 -7.86 21.89
CA THR A 117 -1.87 -8.05 21.31
C THR A 117 -1.96 -8.57 19.87
N PHE A 118 -0.85 -8.45 19.13
CA PHE A 118 -0.72 -9.00 17.78
C PHE A 118 0.40 -10.03 17.72
N MET A 119 0.09 -11.22 17.20
CA MET A 119 1.02 -12.33 17.03
C MET A 119 1.00 -12.84 15.59
N SER A 120 2.00 -12.45 14.78
CA SER A 120 2.08 -12.83 13.36
C SER A 120 2.23 -14.32 13.09
N LYS A 121 2.71 -15.10 14.07
CA LYS A 121 3.02 -16.53 13.93
C LYS A 121 1.92 -17.45 14.48
N LYS A 122 0.86 -16.89 15.07
CA LYS A 122 -0.23 -17.65 15.67
C LYS A 122 -1.49 -17.43 14.82
N PRO A 123 -2.09 -18.50 14.25
CA PRO A 123 -3.39 -18.39 13.62
C PRO A 123 -4.42 -17.87 14.62
N SER A 124 -5.26 -16.95 14.19
CA SER A 124 -6.30 -16.36 15.00
C SER A 124 -7.52 -16.02 14.15
N ASP A 125 -8.70 -16.27 14.70
CA ASP A 125 -9.98 -15.84 14.15
C ASP A 125 -10.39 -14.45 14.69
N THR A 126 -9.49 -13.79 15.44
CA THR A 126 -9.72 -12.49 16.06
C THR A 126 -9.04 -11.37 15.25
N CYS A 127 -9.77 -10.30 15.00
CA CYS A 127 -9.27 -9.09 14.34
C CYS A 127 -9.79 -7.81 15.01
N ILE A 128 -9.60 -7.71 16.33
CA ILE A 128 -10.10 -6.57 17.12
C ILE A 128 -9.47 -5.27 16.61
N GLY A 129 -10.30 -4.27 16.32
CA GLY A 129 -9.84 -2.96 15.86
C GLY A 129 -9.72 -2.79 14.34
N PHE A 130 -10.04 -3.84 13.57
CA PHE A 130 -9.83 -3.82 12.12
C PHE A 130 -10.73 -2.78 11.41
N GLU A 131 -11.99 -2.69 11.80
CA GLU A 131 -12.95 -1.73 11.25
C GLU A 131 -12.55 -0.27 11.51
N GLU A 132 -12.03 0.04 12.69
CA GLU A 132 -11.51 1.36 13.03
C GLU A 132 -10.29 1.72 12.19
N SER A 133 -9.47 0.73 11.85
CA SER A 133 -8.34 0.90 10.93
C SER A 133 -8.78 1.14 9.50
N LEU A 134 -9.84 0.48 9.03
CA LEU A 134 -10.45 0.79 7.74
C LEU A 134 -10.94 2.23 7.74
N ALA A 135 -11.76 2.63 8.71
CA ALA A 135 -12.27 3.99 8.85
C ALA A 135 -11.15 5.04 8.92
N ARG A 136 -10.02 4.71 9.56
CA ARG A 136 -8.85 5.58 9.62
C ARG A 136 -8.21 5.81 8.26
N VAL A 137 -8.07 4.76 7.44
CA VAL A 137 -7.60 4.89 6.06
C VAL A 137 -8.63 5.63 5.22
N GLU A 138 -9.93 5.45 5.50
CA GLU A 138 -10.98 6.19 4.80
C GLU A 138 -10.88 7.69 4.98
N ASP A 139 -10.78 8.10 6.23
CA ASP A 139 -10.56 9.49 6.61
C ASP A 139 -9.31 10.10 5.92
N LEU A 140 -8.24 9.31 5.76
CA LEU A 140 -7.01 9.78 5.11
C LEU A 140 -7.16 9.95 3.61
N CYS A 141 -7.79 8.98 2.94
CA CYS A 141 -8.04 9.07 1.51
C CYS A 141 -8.95 10.25 1.17
N GLU A 142 -9.92 10.59 2.03
CA GLU A 142 -10.78 11.75 1.85
C GLU A 142 -10.05 13.08 2.10
N LYS A 143 -9.16 13.15 3.09
CA LYS A 143 -8.50 14.40 3.50
C LYS A 143 -7.22 14.73 2.74
N GLU A 144 -6.42 13.71 2.44
CA GLU A 144 -5.05 13.85 1.93
C GLU A 144 -4.87 13.17 0.55
N GLY A 145 -5.89 12.46 0.07
CA GLY A 145 -5.87 11.79 -1.23
C GLY A 145 -6.15 12.73 -2.42
N PRO A 146 -6.15 12.19 -3.66
CA PRO A 146 -5.99 10.77 -3.99
C PRO A 146 -4.56 10.27 -3.80
N PHE A 147 -4.43 8.99 -3.44
CA PHE A 147 -3.14 8.29 -3.40
C PHE A 147 -2.98 7.41 -4.65
N ASP A 148 -1.77 7.42 -5.21
CA ASP A 148 -1.39 6.65 -6.40
C ASP A 148 -0.86 5.26 -6.04
N GLY A 149 -0.47 5.04 -4.77
CA GLY A 149 0.06 3.76 -4.33
C GLY A 149 0.08 3.58 -2.81
N LEU A 150 0.26 2.32 -2.40
CA LEU A 150 0.38 1.91 -1.01
C LEU A 150 1.75 1.27 -0.78
N LEU A 151 2.37 1.59 0.35
CA LEU A 151 3.61 0.96 0.79
C LEU A 151 3.46 0.49 2.23
N GLY A 152 3.62 -0.81 2.47
CA GLY A 152 3.37 -1.43 3.77
C GLY A 152 4.57 -2.20 4.32
N PHE A 153 4.71 -2.22 5.65
CA PHE A 153 5.72 -3.03 6.34
C PHE A 153 5.11 -3.96 7.39
N SER A 154 5.52 -5.23 7.41
CA SER A 154 5.09 -6.24 8.40
C SER A 154 3.56 -6.28 8.58
N GLN A 155 3.02 -5.95 9.76
CA GLN A 155 1.57 -5.84 9.97
C GLN A 155 0.89 -4.87 8.97
N GLY A 156 1.51 -3.73 8.69
CA GLY A 156 1.01 -2.77 7.71
C GLY A 156 1.05 -3.31 6.28
N ALA A 157 1.99 -4.19 5.96
CA ALA A 157 2.04 -4.84 4.64
C ALA A 157 0.87 -5.83 4.45
N ALA A 158 0.58 -6.61 5.50
CA ALA A 158 -0.61 -7.45 5.52
C ALA A 158 -1.89 -6.61 5.43
N PHE A 159 -1.94 -5.47 6.12
CA PHE A 159 -3.09 -4.55 6.01
C PHE A 159 -3.28 -4.02 4.59
N VAL A 160 -2.21 -3.56 3.94
CA VAL A 160 -2.24 -3.11 2.55
C VAL A 160 -2.76 -4.19 1.62
N GLY A 161 -2.33 -5.44 1.78
CA GLY A 161 -2.86 -6.56 1.00
C GLY A 161 -4.37 -6.75 1.17
N LEU A 162 -4.88 -6.63 2.40
CA LEU A 162 -6.31 -6.69 2.69
C LEU A 162 -7.08 -5.51 2.07
N LEU A 163 -6.54 -4.30 2.13
CA LEU A 163 -7.14 -3.12 1.50
C LEU A 163 -7.29 -3.30 -0.02
N CYS A 164 -6.26 -3.84 -0.68
CA CYS A 164 -6.31 -4.16 -2.11
C CYS A 164 -7.42 -5.16 -2.42
N GLN A 165 -7.52 -6.24 -1.64
CA GLN A 165 -8.55 -7.26 -1.82
C GLN A 165 -9.97 -6.69 -1.60
N LEU A 166 -10.16 -5.87 -0.57
CA LEU A 166 -11.44 -5.22 -0.28
C LEU A 166 -11.87 -4.28 -1.41
N GLN A 167 -10.92 -3.57 -2.03
CA GLN A 167 -11.17 -2.71 -3.17
C GLN A 167 -11.66 -3.51 -4.39
N GLU A 168 -11.01 -4.63 -4.73
CA GLU A 168 -11.41 -5.48 -5.85
C GLU A 168 -12.81 -6.06 -5.68
N MET A 169 -13.19 -6.39 -4.45
CA MET A 169 -14.50 -6.93 -4.11
C MET A 169 -15.64 -5.89 -4.14
N LYS A 170 -15.34 -4.61 -4.42
CA LYS A 170 -16.30 -3.50 -4.41
C LYS A 170 -17.11 -3.43 -3.11
N CYS A 171 -16.48 -3.74 -1.98
CA CYS A 171 -17.08 -3.47 -0.68
C CYS A 171 -17.49 -1.99 -0.61
N LYS A 172 -18.61 -1.68 0.04
CA LYS A 172 -19.21 -0.33 0.10
C LYS A 172 -18.31 0.75 0.74
N PHE A 173 -17.16 0.33 1.27
CA PHE A 173 -16.17 1.11 1.99
C PHE A 173 -14.97 1.33 1.07
N LEU A 174 -14.64 2.60 0.91
CA LEU A 174 -14.28 3.27 -0.35
C LEU A 174 -12.78 3.23 -0.64
N PHE A 175 -12.38 3.57 -1.88
CA PHE A 175 -11.49 4.68 -2.30
C PHE A 175 -11.32 4.64 -3.83
N SER A 176 -11.12 5.81 -4.45
CA SER A 176 -10.57 5.91 -5.81
C SER A 176 -9.05 5.68 -5.79
N LEU A 177 -8.61 4.53 -5.26
CA LEU A 177 -7.21 4.15 -5.41
C LEU A 177 -6.99 3.67 -6.84
N THR A 178 -6.20 4.39 -7.63
CA THR A 178 -5.62 3.76 -8.83
C THR A 178 -4.42 2.98 -8.33
N LEU A 179 -4.66 1.74 -7.92
CA LEU A 179 -3.66 0.92 -7.25
C LEU A 179 -2.62 0.47 -8.27
N THR A 180 -1.50 1.19 -8.32
CA THR A 180 -0.45 0.92 -9.31
C THR A 180 0.61 -0.02 -8.75
N HIS A 181 0.89 0.04 -7.45
CA HIS A 181 1.94 -0.76 -6.80
C HIS A 181 1.64 -1.08 -5.33
N VAL A 182 2.06 -2.28 -4.93
CA VAL A 182 2.17 -2.72 -3.54
C VAL A 182 3.60 -3.17 -3.29
N CYS A 183 4.29 -2.53 -2.34
CA CYS A 183 5.59 -3.00 -1.85
C CYS A 183 5.40 -3.61 -0.45
N ILE A 184 5.55 -4.94 -0.34
CA ILE A 184 5.50 -5.69 0.92
C ILE A 184 6.94 -5.91 1.39
N ILE A 185 7.31 -5.24 2.47
CA ILE A 185 8.57 -5.53 3.17
C ILE A 185 8.24 -6.38 4.40
N SER A 186 8.51 -7.69 4.33
CA SER A 186 8.51 -8.58 5.49
C SER A 186 9.93 -8.84 5.95
N THR A 187 10.18 -8.74 7.26
CA THR A 187 11.37 -9.36 7.86
C THR A 187 11.15 -10.87 7.89
N PHE A 188 12.00 -11.62 7.20
CA PHE A 188 12.09 -13.08 7.31
C PHE A 188 12.54 -13.50 8.72
#